data_AF-C4QVR4-F1
#
_entry.id   AF-C4QVR4-F1
#
_cell.length_a   1.000
_cell.length_b   1.000
_cell.length_c   1.000
_cell.angle_alpha   90.00
_cell.angle_beta   90.00
_cell.angle_gamma   90.00
#
_symmetry.space_group_name_H-M   'P 1'
#
loop_
_entity.id
_entity.type
_entity.pdbx_description
1 polymer ?
#
loop_
_entity_poly.entity_id
_entity_poly.type
_entity_poly.pdbx_seq_one_letter_code
_entity_poly.pdbx_strand_id
1 'polypeptide(L)'
;MTTSSLDWDSLSYKLQPWILEGISSLGYDSMTPVQASTIPLFCKHKDVVVEAVTGSGKTMAYIIPVLEKIAQYYAQDLPLLRGDVLAMILLPTRELASQVQRNFDQLLKFQPDDNKITTQLLVGAVGSVREDVYSFLQNRPQILIGTVGRMLEFLGSSNVKPKSLQVLVLDEADRLLDLGFSHDVLTIIEKLPRQRRTGLFSATISSAGSDIFKTGLANPVRIVVKNNNSDGSKNAVPDSLGISYISLTTDKKIKTLLELLFKYHYKKAIVYLPTCVGVQYFYLLLQALINNLDLPISSEDLNLFSIHGKLETAARLKALNGFADSFASKSVLLTTDVAARGLDIPEVDLVIQLDPPTDPDMFLHRSGRTGRANKVGKAIVMLNEGRELDYIDFMKVRNVHISELKFNGDLELDEISQAMHSWLLDDRARYDLAVRAMVAFVKSYSKHTASSIFRLQGLDYIKLCRMYGLFRVPKMPETKFITKEKYEEENVDEEGWIIKVDMDSYKYSHPDKEEKRLEELRTHKKLKESKLRAAKRREQKAKNASWSLQTKQKEIKQERRSITEQRQLAKERERIANYNSDDEENEVDWKDAIREQKRRKTTSTAVQGSFDDL
;
A
#
# COMPACT_ATOMS: atom_id res chain seq x y z
N MET A 1 10.15 32.38 18.54
CA MET A 1 9.87 32.32 19.99
C MET A 1 11.06 31.63 20.64
N THR A 2 11.56 32.21 21.72
CA THR A 2 12.76 31.80 22.45
C THR A 2 12.66 30.36 22.96
N THR A 3 13.78 29.63 22.91
CA THR A 3 13.96 28.20 23.23
C THR A 3 13.61 27.77 24.66
N SER A 4 13.10 28.66 25.50
CA SER A 4 12.76 28.42 26.92
C SER A 4 11.34 27.84 27.16
N SER A 5 10.65 27.35 26.12
CA SER A 5 9.22 26.97 26.21
C SER A 5 8.93 25.48 25.96
N LEU A 6 9.94 24.62 25.94
CA LEU A 6 9.80 23.19 25.64
C LEU A 6 10.15 22.28 26.82
N ASP A 7 10.56 22.83 27.95
CA ASP A 7 10.80 22.05 29.17
C ASP A 7 9.47 21.57 29.77
N TRP A 8 9.44 20.34 30.27
CA TRP A 8 8.23 19.76 30.87
C TRP A 8 7.68 20.58 32.04
N ASP A 9 8.56 21.24 32.80
CA ASP A 9 8.18 22.14 33.90
C ASP A 9 7.51 23.44 33.42
N SER A 10 7.73 23.84 32.17
CA SER A 10 7.12 25.03 31.56
C SER A 10 5.72 24.75 30.98
N LEU A 11 5.24 23.51 31.08
CA LEU A 11 3.94 23.11 30.57
C LEU A 11 2.82 23.88 31.28
N SER A 12 1.94 24.51 30.51
CA SER A 12 0.81 25.31 31.02
C SER A 12 -0.33 24.48 31.66
N TYR A 13 -0.05 23.22 31.99
CA TYR A 13 -0.93 22.25 32.60
C TYR A 13 -0.13 21.37 33.56
N LYS A 14 -0.61 21.22 34.80
CA LYS A 14 0.05 20.39 35.80
C LYS A 14 -0.38 18.92 35.63
N LEU A 15 0.55 18.07 35.23
CA LEU A 15 0.34 16.62 35.08
C LEU A 15 0.49 15.88 36.42
N GLN A 16 -0.02 14.65 36.49
CA GLN A 16 0.24 13.76 37.62
C GLN A 16 1.75 13.48 37.77
N PRO A 17 2.29 13.43 39.01
CA PRO A 17 3.72 13.23 39.25
C PRO A 17 4.29 11.96 38.60
N TRP A 18 3.56 10.85 38.65
CA TRP A 18 4.00 9.57 38.10
C TRP A 18 4.13 9.58 36.56
N ILE A 19 3.34 10.42 35.88
CA ILE A 19 3.44 10.59 34.42
C ILE A 19 4.75 11.31 34.09
N LEU A 20 5.10 12.36 34.85
CA LEU A 20 6.36 13.10 34.69
C LEU A 20 7.58 12.23 34.98
N GLU A 21 7.50 11.37 36.00
CA GLU A 21 8.54 10.38 36.31
C GLU A 21 8.74 9.38 35.16
N GLY A 22 7.64 8.86 34.60
CA GLY A 22 7.69 7.96 33.46
C GLY A 22 8.28 8.62 32.21
N ILE A 23 7.91 9.86 31.92
CA ILE A 23 8.47 10.64 30.80
C ILE A 23 9.99 10.81 30.96
N SER A 24 10.43 11.22 32.16
CA SER A 24 11.85 11.42 32.46
C SER A 24 12.64 10.11 32.36
N SER A 25 12.09 9.02 32.90
CA SER A 25 12.72 7.69 32.89
C SER A 25 12.82 7.07 31.49
N LEU A 26 11.93 7.45 30.58
CA LEU A 26 11.99 7.04 29.17
C LEU A 26 12.98 7.88 28.33
N GLY A 27 13.66 8.86 28.95
CA GLY A 27 14.67 9.69 28.29
C GLY A 27 14.10 10.81 27.42
N TYR A 28 12.89 11.28 27.71
CA TYR A 28 12.30 12.44 27.03
C TYR A 28 12.69 13.74 27.74
N ASP A 29 13.92 14.21 27.52
CA ASP A 29 14.48 15.37 28.22
C ASP A 29 13.67 16.68 28.02
N SER A 30 13.10 16.88 26.83
CA SER A 30 12.27 18.04 26.50
C SER A 30 11.10 17.66 25.59
N MET A 31 10.06 18.49 25.60
CA MET A 31 8.89 18.30 24.75
C MET A 31 9.20 18.63 23.30
N THR A 32 8.60 17.89 22.39
CA THR A 32 8.53 18.32 21.00
C THR A 32 7.51 19.46 20.84
N PRO A 33 7.64 20.33 19.82
CA PRO A 33 6.70 21.43 19.61
C PRO A 33 5.23 21.00 19.48
N VAL A 34 4.99 19.79 18.93
CA VAL A 34 3.64 19.21 18.85
C VAL A 34 3.14 18.76 20.23
N GLN A 35 3.99 18.22 21.09
CA GLN A 35 3.63 17.85 22.47
C GLN A 35 3.29 19.10 23.29
N ALA A 36 4.16 20.11 23.27
CA ALA A 36 3.96 21.36 24.01
C ALA A 36 2.67 22.09 23.60
N SER A 37 2.31 22.04 22.32
CA SER A 37 1.08 22.65 21.81
C SER A 37 -0.17 21.81 22.09
N THR A 38 -0.07 20.48 22.02
CA THR A 38 -1.23 19.58 22.09
C THR A 38 -1.62 19.22 23.51
N ILE A 39 -0.65 18.87 24.36
CA ILE A 39 -0.91 18.30 25.69
C ILE A 39 -1.78 19.24 26.54
N PRO A 40 -1.47 20.54 26.70
CA PRO A 40 -2.30 21.43 27.53
C PRO A 40 -3.73 21.60 27.02
N LEU A 41 -3.91 21.61 25.70
CA LEU A 41 -5.23 21.78 25.09
C LEU A 41 -6.07 20.52 25.24
N PHE A 42 -5.45 19.35 25.04
CA PHE A 42 -6.14 18.07 25.08
C PHE A 42 -6.42 17.59 26.52
N CYS A 43 -5.52 17.84 27.47
CA CYS A 43 -5.75 17.60 28.91
C CYS A 43 -6.85 18.48 29.51
N LYS A 44 -7.12 19.65 28.91
CA LYS A 44 -8.26 20.49 29.27
C LYS A 44 -9.54 19.85 28.71
N HIS A 45 -10.32 20.60 27.94
CA HIS A 45 -11.65 20.19 27.50
C HIS A 45 -11.89 20.48 26.03
N LYS A 46 -10.82 20.54 25.23
CA LYS A 46 -10.89 20.82 23.80
C LYS A 46 -10.68 19.55 23.00
N ASP A 47 -11.44 19.44 21.91
CA ASP A 47 -11.11 18.52 20.84
C ASP A 47 -9.92 19.08 20.05
N VAL A 48 -9.05 18.19 19.58
CA VAL A 48 -7.81 18.61 18.90
C VAL A 48 -7.70 17.93 17.54
N VAL A 49 -7.26 18.70 16.56
CA VAL A 49 -6.90 18.20 15.24
C VAL A 49 -5.46 18.57 15.00
N VAL A 50 -4.58 17.57 15.05
CA VAL A 50 -3.13 17.72 15.05
C VAL A 50 -2.56 17.29 13.70
N GLU A 51 -1.90 18.24 13.04
CA GLU A 51 -1.12 18.06 11.82
C GLU A 51 0.35 18.25 12.13
N ALA A 52 1.10 17.16 12.14
CA ALA A 52 2.54 17.20 12.35
C ALA A 52 3.22 16.04 11.62
N VAL A 53 4.43 16.27 11.13
CA VAL A 53 5.21 15.26 10.39
C VAL A 53 5.39 13.96 11.18
N THR A 54 5.62 12.84 10.46
CA THR A 54 5.91 11.55 11.10
C THR A 54 7.18 11.64 11.95
N GLY A 55 7.18 11.05 13.14
CA GLY A 55 8.34 11.13 14.05
C GLY A 55 8.42 12.42 14.88
N SER A 56 7.43 13.31 14.79
CA SER A 56 7.36 14.53 15.63
C SER A 56 6.96 14.28 17.10
N GLY A 57 6.71 13.02 17.50
CA GLY A 57 6.28 12.68 18.87
C GLY A 57 4.77 12.75 19.10
N LYS A 58 3.94 12.64 18.05
CA LYS A 58 2.46 12.64 18.11
C LYS A 58 1.89 11.61 19.09
N THR A 59 2.51 10.43 19.16
CA THR A 59 2.04 9.34 20.01
C THR A 59 2.01 9.77 21.49
N MET A 60 3.11 10.30 22.02
CA MET A 60 3.12 10.81 23.40
C MET A 60 2.19 12.01 23.59
N ALA A 61 1.97 12.81 22.54
CA ALA A 61 1.08 13.97 22.57
C ALA A 61 -0.40 13.62 22.83
N TYR A 62 -0.84 12.37 22.58
CA TYR A 62 -2.16 11.88 23.00
C TYR A 62 -2.13 10.89 24.16
N ILE A 63 -1.07 10.07 24.31
CA ILE A 63 -0.98 9.11 25.41
C ILE A 63 -1.02 9.84 26.76
N ILE A 64 -0.24 10.91 26.91
CA ILE A 64 -0.15 11.68 28.15
C ILE A 64 -1.53 12.25 28.55
N PRO A 65 -2.26 12.98 27.67
CA PRO A 65 -3.61 13.43 27.97
C PRO A 65 -4.62 12.32 28.27
N VAL A 66 -4.54 11.17 27.60
CA VAL A 66 -5.42 10.03 27.87
C VAL A 66 -5.21 9.49 29.28
N LEU A 67 -3.95 9.28 29.69
CA LEU A 67 -3.62 8.80 31.03
C LEU A 67 -4.00 9.82 32.11
N GLU A 68 -3.71 11.10 31.90
CA GLU A 68 -4.10 12.17 32.82
C GLU A 68 -5.62 12.20 33.02
N LYS A 69 -6.39 12.09 31.94
CA LYS A 69 -7.85 12.14 32.01
C LYS A 69 -8.44 10.97 32.79
N ILE A 70 -7.88 9.78 32.63
CA ILE A 70 -8.31 8.58 33.35
C ILE A 70 -7.90 8.66 34.83
N ALA A 71 -6.69 9.13 35.12
CA ALA A 71 -6.24 9.34 36.49
C ALA A 71 -7.17 10.32 37.24
N GLN A 72 -7.59 11.41 36.58
CA GLN A 72 -8.55 12.37 37.13
C GLN A 72 -9.95 11.79 37.33
N TYR A 73 -10.40 10.91 36.43
CA TYR A 73 -11.68 10.23 36.58
C TYR A 73 -11.71 9.39 37.86
N TYR A 74 -10.61 8.67 38.15
CA TYR A 74 -10.47 7.91 39.39
C TYR A 74 -10.31 8.78 40.63
N ALA A 75 -9.62 9.92 40.53
CA ALA A 75 -9.52 10.88 41.63
C ALA A 75 -10.88 11.49 42.04
N GLN A 76 -11.91 11.34 41.21
CA GLN A 76 -13.29 11.76 41.48
C GLN A 76 -14.18 10.62 42.01
N ASP A 77 -13.61 9.45 42.32
CA ASP A 77 -14.32 8.26 42.81
C ASP A 77 -15.51 7.81 41.94
N LEU A 78 -15.41 8.04 40.62
CA LEU A 78 -16.45 7.66 39.67
C LEU A 78 -16.37 6.14 39.35
N PRO A 79 -17.46 5.38 39.50
CA PRO A 79 -17.44 3.93 39.26
C PRO A 79 -17.48 3.59 37.77
N LEU A 80 -16.53 2.76 37.31
CA LEU A 80 -16.56 2.19 35.96
C LEU A 80 -17.50 0.97 35.93
N LEU A 81 -18.58 1.06 35.15
CA LEU A 81 -19.56 -0.01 35.01
C LEU A 81 -18.97 -1.21 34.25
N ARG A 82 -19.49 -2.41 34.54
CA ARG A 82 -19.07 -3.63 33.83
C ARG A 82 -19.44 -3.53 32.34
N GLY A 83 -18.45 -3.76 31.49
CA GLY A 83 -18.61 -3.68 30.04
C GLY A 83 -18.39 -2.29 29.47
N ASP A 84 -17.97 -1.32 30.29
CA ASP A 84 -17.69 0.06 29.89
C ASP A 84 -16.18 0.32 29.76
N VAL A 85 -15.81 1.44 29.13
CA VAL A 85 -14.43 1.85 28.85
C VAL A 85 -14.32 3.38 28.90
N LEU A 86 -13.16 3.92 29.30
CA LEU A 86 -12.94 5.36 29.41
C LEU A 86 -12.24 5.97 28.19
N ALA A 87 -11.35 5.23 27.54
CA ALA A 87 -10.66 5.69 26.35
C ALA A 87 -10.60 4.65 25.23
N MET A 88 -10.65 5.12 23.99
CA MET A 88 -10.56 4.29 22.79
C MET A 88 -9.59 4.91 21.79
N ILE A 89 -8.67 4.10 21.29
CA ILE A 89 -7.67 4.50 20.30
C ILE A 89 -7.86 3.65 19.05
N LEU A 90 -8.27 4.30 17.96
CA LEU A 90 -8.50 3.69 16.66
C LEU A 90 -7.28 3.87 15.77
N LEU A 91 -6.84 2.76 15.18
CA LEU A 91 -5.60 2.69 14.40
C LEU A 91 -5.86 1.92 13.09
N PRO A 92 -5.23 2.28 11.96
CA PRO A 92 -5.47 1.62 10.69
C PRO A 92 -4.77 0.27 10.55
N THR A 93 -3.69 0.02 11.30
CA THR A 93 -2.87 -1.21 11.18
C THR A 93 -2.69 -1.89 12.53
N ARG A 94 -2.54 -3.22 12.49
CA ARG A 94 -2.39 -4.06 13.69
C ARG A 94 -1.10 -3.75 14.42
N GLU A 95 -0.07 -3.45 13.67
CA GLU A 95 1.26 -3.23 14.21
C GLU A 95 1.39 -1.86 14.86
N LEU A 96 0.73 -0.83 14.31
CA LEU A 96 0.62 0.45 15.00
C LEU A 96 -0.13 0.28 16.32
N ALA A 97 -1.18 -0.53 16.35
CA ALA A 97 -1.88 -0.86 17.59
C ALA A 97 -0.98 -1.54 18.61
N SER A 98 -0.19 -2.53 18.21
CA SER A 98 0.79 -3.16 19.10
C SER A 98 1.88 -2.18 19.56
N GLN A 99 2.31 -1.23 18.72
CA GLN A 99 3.27 -0.20 19.11
C GLN A 99 2.69 0.75 20.15
N VAL A 100 1.50 1.31 19.89
CA VAL A 100 0.84 2.23 20.82
C VAL A 100 0.60 1.54 22.16
N GLN A 101 0.19 0.27 22.15
CA GLN A 101 0.06 -0.57 23.33
C GLN A 101 1.37 -0.64 24.14
N ARG A 102 2.53 -0.91 23.50
CA ARG A 102 3.83 -0.93 24.18
C ARG A 102 4.18 0.43 24.81
N ASN A 103 3.85 1.53 24.15
CA ASN A 103 4.10 2.87 24.69
C ASN A 103 3.23 3.16 25.92
N PHE A 104 1.98 2.67 25.95
CA PHE A 104 1.16 2.68 27.16
C PHE A 104 1.81 1.84 28.26
N ASP A 105 2.20 0.59 27.96
CA ASP A 105 2.80 -0.32 28.94
C ASP A 105 4.08 0.25 29.55
N GLN A 106 4.87 1.01 28.79
CA GLN A 106 6.06 1.69 29.29
C GLN A 106 5.75 2.74 30.35
N LEU A 107 4.74 3.60 30.13
CA LEU A 107 4.35 4.62 31.11
C LEU A 107 3.56 4.05 32.29
N LEU A 108 2.72 3.04 32.05
CA LEU A 108 1.90 2.41 33.08
C LEU A 108 2.71 1.64 34.13
N LYS A 109 4.02 1.40 33.91
CA LYS A 109 4.93 0.86 34.93
C LYS A 109 5.16 1.80 36.11
N PHE A 110 5.00 3.11 35.89
CA PHE A 110 5.25 4.13 36.91
C PHE A 110 3.99 4.51 37.69
N GLN A 111 2.82 3.98 37.31
CA GLN A 111 1.56 4.36 37.95
C GLN A 111 1.52 3.92 39.44
N PRO A 112 0.79 4.63 40.30
CA PRO A 112 0.56 4.22 41.68
C PRO A 112 -0.13 2.85 41.78
N ASP A 113 0.06 2.17 42.91
CA ASP A 113 -0.59 0.86 43.14
C ASP A 113 -2.11 0.96 43.28
N ASP A 114 -2.60 2.11 43.73
CA ASP A 114 -4.03 2.41 43.81
C ASP A 114 -4.56 2.87 42.44
N ASN A 115 -5.70 2.31 42.03
CA ASN A 115 -6.39 2.62 40.76
C ASN A 115 -5.58 2.29 39.48
N LYS A 116 -5.07 1.05 39.40
CA LYS A 116 -4.32 0.54 38.23
C LYS A 116 -5.10 0.66 36.93
N ILE A 117 -4.62 1.54 36.07
CA ILE A 117 -5.05 1.70 34.68
C ILE A 117 -4.48 0.54 33.89
N THR A 118 -5.35 -0.12 33.13
CA THR A 118 -5.01 -1.24 32.26
C THR A 118 -5.58 -1.03 30.86
N THR A 119 -4.96 -1.69 29.91
CA THR A 119 -5.23 -1.57 28.48
C THR A 119 -5.57 -2.93 27.89
N GLN A 120 -6.37 -2.96 26.83
CA GLN A 120 -6.55 -4.16 26.02
C GLN A 120 -6.35 -3.86 24.54
N LEU A 121 -5.53 -4.70 23.91
CA LEU A 121 -5.22 -4.64 22.49
C LEU A 121 -6.23 -5.49 21.69
N LEU A 122 -6.89 -4.86 20.72
CA LEU A 122 -7.89 -5.46 19.84
C LEU A 122 -7.42 -5.45 18.39
N VAL A 123 -6.77 -6.53 17.96
CA VAL A 123 -6.22 -6.69 16.61
C VAL A 123 -6.70 -8.00 15.98
N GLY A 124 -7.06 -7.96 14.70
CA GLY A 124 -7.49 -9.16 14.00
C GLY A 124 -6.40 -10.25 13.90
N ALA A 125 -6.82 -11.51 13.78
CA ALA A 125 -5.99 -12.71 13.60
C ALA A 125 -5.05 -13.11 14.76
N VAL A 126 -5.12 -12.47 15.93
CA VAL A 126 -4.40 -12.92 17.14
C VAL A 126 -5.27 -13.83 18.01
N GLY A 127 -6.60 -13.64 18.00
CA GLY A 127 -7.57 -14.45 18.74
C GLY A 127 -9.00 -14.26 18.23
N SER A 128 -9.98 -14.91 18.86
CA SER A 128 -11.40 -14.76 18.50
C SER A 128 -12.06 -13.57 19.19
N VAL A 129 -13.10 -12.96 18.59
CA VAL A 129 -13.81 -11.81 19.22
C VAL A 129 -14.38 -12.22 20.59
N ARG A 130 -14.74 -13.50 20.73
CA ARG A 130 -15.27 -14.06 21.96
C ARG A 130 -14.23 -14.07 23.08
N GLU A 131 -12.99 -14.43 22.77
CA GLU A 131 -11.87 -14.35 23.72
C GLU A 131 -11.61 -12.90 24.15
N ASP A 132 -11.62 -11.96 23.19
CA ASP A 132 -11.43 -10.54 23.49
C ASP A 132 -12.53 -10.03 24.44
N VAL A 133 -13.79 -10.35 24.17
CA VAL A 133 -14.92 -9.95 25.03
C VAL A 133 -14.84 -10.62 26.41
N TYR A 134 -14.42 -11.88 26.47
CA TYR A 134 -14.21 -12.57 27.74
C TYR A 134 -13.11 -11.88 28.55
N SER A 135 -11.95 -11.63 27.95
CA SER A 135 -10.83 -10.93 28.60
C SER A 135 -11.23 -9.52 29.05
N PHE A 136 -12.03 -8.81 28.25
CA PHE A 136 -12.55 -7.48 28.58
C PHE A 136 -13.41 -7.51 29.84
N LEU A 137 -14.33 -8.48 29.95
CA LEU A 137 -15.23 -8.60 31.09
C LEU A 137 -14.53 -9.05 32.38
N GLN A 138 -13.44 -9.82 32.26
CA GLN A 138 -12.62 -10.27 33.38
C GLN A 138 -11.69 -9.16 33.87
N ASN A 139 -10.89 -8.58 32.98
CA ASN A 139 -9.81 -7.66 33.34
C ASN A 139 -10.30 -6.21 33.47
N ARG A 140 -11.47 -5.86 32.91
CA ARG A 140 -12.09 -4.52 32.95
C ARG A 140 -11.11 -3.39 32.58
N PRO A 141 -10.49 -3.44 31.39
CA PRO A 141 -9.54 -2.42 30.96
C PRO A 141 -10.20 -1.05 30.76
N GLN A 142 -9.47 0.01 31.08
CA GLN A 142 -9.92 1.40 30.95
C GLN A 142 -9.69 1.95 29.55
N ILE A 143 -8.72 1.38 28.83
CA ILE A 143 -8.29 1.83 27.50
C ILE A 143 -8.38 0.67 26.52
N LEU A 144 -9.11 0.88 25.43
CA LEU A 144 -9.12 -0.02 24.29
C LEU A 144 -8.24 0.54 23.17
N ILE A 145 -7.30 -0.27 22.68
CA ILE A 145 -6.38 0.09 21.61
C ILE A 145 -6.58 -0.92 20.49
N GLY A 146 -6.91 -0.50 19.27
CA GLY A 146 -7.17 -1.51 18.25
C GLY A 146 -7.39 -1.02 16.84
N THR A 147 -7.43 -1.99 15.93
CA THR A 147 -7.75 -1.76 14.52
C THR A 147 -9.24 -1.56 14.30
N VAL A 148 -9.61 -0.66 13.38
CA VAL A 148 -11.01 -0.31 13.06
C VAL A 148 -11.92 -1.54 12.92
N GLY A 149 -11.60 -2.46 12.01
CA GLY A 149 -12.45 -3.63 11.75
C GLY A 149 -12.66 -4.50 12.99
N ARG A 150 -11.59 -4.79 13.75
CA ARG A 150 -11.69 -5.59 14.97
C ARG A 150 -12.46 -4.86 16.09
N MET A 151 -12.24 -3.55 16.22
CA MET A 151 -12.98 -2.72 17.18
C MET A 151 -14.47 -2.70 16.85
N LEU A 152 -14.83 -2.59 15.56
CA LEU A 152 -16.23 -2.61 15.12
C LEU A 152 -16.91 -3.95 15.42
N GLU A 153 -16.24 -5.07 15.13
CA GLU A 153 -16.72 -6.43 15.49
C GLU A 153 -16.91 -6.57 17.00
N PHE A 154 -15.92 -6.12 17.79
CA PHE A 154 -15.95 -6.16 19.25
C PHE A 154 -17.12 -5.34 19.83
N LEU A 155 -17.36 -4.14 19.30
CA LEU A 155 -18.52 -3.29 19.61
C LEU A 155 -19.84 -3.83 19.06
N GLY A 156 -19.83 -4.92 18.29
CA GLY A 156 -21.03 -5.66 17.91
C GLY A 156 -21.59 -6.51 19.06
N SER A 157 -20.78 -6.81 20.07
CA SER A 157 -21.21 -7.59 21.24
C SER A 157 -22.10 -6.77 22.17
N SER A 158 -23.20 -7.36 22.66
CA SER A 158 -24.12 -6.72 23.61
C SER A 158 -23.50 -6.52 25.00
N ASN A 159 -22.37 -7.18 25.28
CA ASN A 159 -21.62 -7.06 26.53
C ASN A 159 -20.73 -5.82 26.58
N VAL A 160 -20.48 -5.16 25.44
CA VAL A 160 -19.63 -3.97 25.35
C VAL A 160 -20.51 -2.74 25.20
N LYS A 161 -20.50 -1.87 26.21
CA LYS A 161 -21.36 -0.69 26.32
C LYS A 161 -20.49 0.51 26.67
N PRO A 162 -19.82 1.14 25.68
CA PRO A 162 -18.86 2.22 25.90
C PRO A 162 -19.55 3.56 26.23
N LYS A 163 -20.49 3.56 27.18
CA LYS A 163 -21.33 4.72 27.51
C LYS A 163 -20.56 5.78 28.30
N SER A 164 -19.54 5.38 29.06
CA SER A 164 -18.72 6.28 29.88
C SER A 164 -17.46 6.75 29.16
N LEU A 165 -17.32 6.48 27.86
CA LEU A 165 -16.15 6.87 27.08
C LEU A 165 -15.92 8.38 27.15
N GLN A 166 -14.77 8.76 27.71
CA GLN A 166 -14.33 10.15 27.87
C GLN A 166 -13.46 10.62 26.72
N VAL A 167 -12.64 9.73 26.13
CA VAL A 167 -11.65 10.10 25.11
C VAL A 167 -11.66 9.13 23.93
N LEU A 168 -11.73 9.68 22.73
CA LEU A 168 -11.56 8.98 21.46
C LEU A 168 -10.35 9.57 20.73
N VAL A 169 -9.40 8.72 20.36
CA VAL A 169 -8.25 9.10 19.55
C VAL A 169 -8.31 8.37 18.22
N LEU A 170 -8.16 9.11 17.12
CA LEU A 170 -7.98 8.58 15.78
C LEU A 170 -6.57 8.96 15.33
N ASP A 171 -5.66 7.99 15.31
CA ASP A 171 -4.29 8.19 14.87
C ASP A 171 -4.10 7.63 13.45
N GLU A 172 -3.33 8.34 12.63
CA GLU A 172 -3.38 8.27 11.17
C GLU A 172 -4.80 8.50 10.61
N ALA A 173 -5.42 9.61 11.06
CA ALA A 173 -6.79 9.97 10.69
C ALA A 173 -7.02 10.10 9.18
N ASP A 174 -5.99 10.48 8.41
CA ASP A 174 -6.03 10.49 6.94
C ASP A 174 -6.34 9.12 6.34
N ARG A 175 -5.71 8.08 6.88
CA ARG A 175 -5.95 6.70 6.45
C ARG A 175 -7.26 6.14 6.97
N LEU A 176 -7.62 6.48 8.21
CA LEU A 176 -8.88 6.04 8.83
C LEU A 176 -10.11 6.61 8.12
N LEU A 177 -9.99 7.80 7.53
CA LEU A 177 -11.07 8.49 6.83
C LEU A 177 -11.06 8.27 5.31
N ASP A 178 -10.13 7.48 4.78
CA ASP A 178 -10.11 7.09 3.37
C ASP A 178 -11.26 6.12 3.03
N LEU A 179 -11.58 5.97 1.73
CA LEU A 179 -12.71 5.20 1.21
C LEU A 179 -12.78 3.75 1.73
N GLY A 180 -11.65 3.17 2.15
CA GLY A 180 -11.57 1.80 2.66
C GLY A 180 -12.01 1.62 4.13
N PHE A 181 -11.94 2.65 4.98
CA PHE A 181 -12.23 2.54 6.42
C PHE A 181 -13.28 3.51 6.92
N SER A 182 -13.58 4.57 6.16
CA SER A 182 -14.47 5.67 6.58
C SER A 182 -15.82 5.17 7.09
N HIS A 183 -16.45 4.23 6.39
CA HIS A 183 -17.75 3.68 6.79
C HIS A 183 -17.70 3.03 8.18
N ASP A 184 -16.70 2.18 8.42
CA ASP A 184 -16.56 1.44 9.68
C ASP A 184 -16.22 2.39 10.84
N VAL A 185 -15.38 3.40 10.60
CA VAL A 185 -15.05 4.42 11.60
C VAL A 185 -16.30 5.22 11.99
N LEU A 186 -17.13 5.61 11.03
CA LEU A 186 -18.39 6.32 11.31
C LEU A 186 -19.37 5.44 12.10
N THR A 187 -19.49 4.16 11.75
CA THR A 187 -20.32 3.20 12.51
C THR A 187 -19.83 3.03 13.95
N ILE A 188 -18.52 3.01 14.18
CA ILE A 188 -17.97 3.01 15.55
C ILE A 188 -18.41 4.28 16.28
N ILE A 189 -18.19 5.45 15.68
CA ILE A 189 -18.48 6.76 16.25
C ILE A 189 -19.96 6.91 16.64
N GLU A 190 -20.88 6.35 15.85
CA GLU A 190 -22.31 6.33 16.15
C GLU A 190 -22.68 5.56 17.42
N LYS A 191 -21.90 4.54 17.79
CA LYS A 191 -22.10 3.77 19.02
C LYS A 191 -21.52 4.44 20.26
N LEU A 192 -20.72 5.51 20.09
CA LEU A 192 -20.03 6.21 21.17
C LEU A 192 -20.84 7.40 21.70
N PRO A 193 -20.70 7.77 22.99
CA PRO A 193 -21.39 8.91 23.56
C PRO A 193 -20.99 10.22 22.87
N ARG A 194 -21.96 11.13 22.68
CA ARG A 194 -21.72 12.46 22.07
C ARG A 194 -20.82 13.34 22.93
N GLN A 195 -20.96 13.26 24.26
CA GLN A 195 -20.13 13.99 25.20
C GLN A 195 -18.83 13.22 25.46
N ARG A 196 -17.84 13.44 24.60
CA ARG A 196 -16.49 12.90 24.72
C ARG A 196 -15.48 13.92 24.19
N ARG A 197 -14.19 13.65 24.40
CA ARG A 197 -13.10 14.37 23.75
C ARG A 197 -12.62 13.58 22.56
N THR A 198 -12.43 14.25 21.43
CA THR A 198 -11.93 13.62 20.21
C THR A 198 -10.61 14.26 19.79
N GLY A 199 -9.59 13.43 19.65
CA GLY A 199 -8.27 13.83 19.13
C GLY A 199 -8.01 13.18 17.79
N LEU A 200 -7.84 13.98 16.75
CA LEU A 200 -7.45 13.51 15.42
C LEU A 200 -5.97 13.81 15.18
N PHE A 201 -5.20 12.77 14.88
CA PHE A 201 -3.76 12.88 14.65
C PHE A 201 -3.44 12.38 13.24
N SER A 202 -2.84 13.25 12.42
CA SER A 202 -2.43 12.90 11.05
C SER A 202 -1.10 13.57 10.70
N ALA A 203 -0.40 13.04 9.70
CA ALA A 203 0.72 13.76 9.10
C ALA A 203 0.28 14.79 8.06
N THR A 204 -0.84 14.51 7.38
CA THR A 204 -1.41 15.36 6.33
C THR A 204 -2.90 15.46 6.52
N ILE A 205 -3.43 16.68 6.69
CA ILE A 205 -4.88 16.90 6.84
C ILE A 205 -5.54 17.17 5.48
N SER A 206 -4.79 17.67 4.50
CA SER A 206 -5.33 18.06 3.19
C SER A 206 -6.03 16.93 2.43
N SER A 207 -5.61 15.67 2.65
CA SER A 207 -6.19 14.48 2.01
C SER A 207 -7.46 13.97 2.68
N ALA A 208 -7.62 14.20 4.00
CA ALA A 208 -8.79 13.78 4.77
C ALA A 208 -10.05 14.65 4.53
N GLY A 209 -9.89 15.78 3.84
CA GLY A 209 -11.01 16.60 3.33
C GLY A 209 -11.98 17.12 4.40
N SER A 210 -13.23 17.35 3.97
CA SER A 210 -14.37 17.75 4.81
C SER A 210 -14.91 16.61 5.70
N ASP A 211 -14.41 15.39 5.54
CA ASP A 211 -14.91 14.21 6.26
C ASP A 211 -14.44 14.16 7.72
N ILE A 212 -13.42 14.95 8.05
CA ILE A 212 -12.99 15.25 9.42
C ILE A 212 -14.17 15.71 10.29
N PHE A 213 -15.06 16.54 9.74
CA PHE A 213 -16.23 17.06 10.45
C PHE A 213 -17.25 15.98 10.80
N LYS A 214 -17.27 14.85 10.07
CA LYS A 214 -18.18 13.72 10.34
C LYS A 214 -17.78 12.94 11.60
N THR A 215 -16.59 13.17 12.15
CA THR A 215 -16.11 12.47 13.34
C THR A 215 -16.77 12.94 14.65
N GLY A 216 -17.59 13.99 14.60
CA GLY A 216 -18.35 14.50 15.75
C GLY A 216 -17.55 15.43 16.67
N LEU A 217 -16.57 16.16 16.13
CA LEU A 217 -15.77 17.13 16.88
C LEU A 217 -16.63 18.28 17.42
N ALA A 218 -16.43 18.61 18.69
CA ALA A 218 -17.05 19.76 19.34
C ALA A 218 -16.02 20.87 19.58
N ASN A 219 -16.13 21.96 18.80
CA ASN A 219 -15.22 23.13 18.87
C ASN A 219 -13.72 22.75 18.83
N PRO A 220 -13.28 22.09 17.73
CA PRO A 220 -11.91 21.58 17.65
C PRO A 220 -10.88 22.70 17.50
N VAL A 221 -9.75 22.56 18.19
CA VAL A 221 -8.57 23.40 17.97
C VAL A 221 -7.67 22.71 16.96
N ARG A 222 -7.40 23.39 15.85
CA ARG A 222 -6.47 22.91 14.83
C ARG A 222 -5.05 23.33 15.20
N ILE A 223 -4.18 22.34 15.39
CA ILE A 223 -2.77 22.51 15.73
C ILE A 223 -1.96 22.05 14.52
N VAL A 224 -1.32 23.00 13.85
CA VAL A 224 -0.44 22.70 12.71
C VAL A 224 0.97 23.09 13.10
N VAL A 225 1.81 22.09 13.34
CA VAL A 225 3.23 22.31 13.65
C VAL A 225 4.00 22.16 12.35
N LYS A 226 4.36 23.30 11.78
CA LYS A 226 5.29 23.39 10.64
C LYS A 226 6.68 23.68 11.18
N ASN A 227 7.70 23.05 10.63
CA ASN A 227 9.07 23.51 10.83
C ASN A 227 9.18 24.86 10.13
N ASN A 228 9.15 25.95 10.91
CA ASN A 228 9.44 27.28 10.42
C ASN A 228 10.94 27.50 10.62
N ASN A 229 11.72 27.63 9.55
CA ASN A 229 12.94 28.43 9.58
C ASN A 229 13.18 29.14 8.23
N SER A 230 13.07 30.47 8.30
CA SER A 230 13.87 31.49 7.62
C SER A 230 14.14 31.41 6.11
N ASP A 231 13.12 31.10 5.31
CA ASP A 231 12.86 31.84 4.07
C ASP A 231 11.39 31.63 3.74
N GLY A 232 10.73 32.54 3.02
CA GLY A 232 9.29 32.46 2.70
C GLY A 232 8.80 31.19 1.95
N SER A 233 9.68 30.20 1.76
CA SER A 233 9.40 28.87 1.25
C SER A 233 8.76 28.02 2.34
N LYS A 234 7.42 27.94 2.29
CA LYS A 234 6.66 26.86 2.91
C LYS A 234 7.37 25.56 2.48
N ASN A 235 7.90 24.71 3.35
CA ASN A 235 8.38 23.36 2.99
C ASN A 235 7.64 22.34 3.87
N ALA A 236 7.08 21.28 3.28
CA ALA A 236 6.38 20.21 4.02
C ALA A 236 7.34 19.12 4.55
N VAL A 237 8.63 19.25 4.25
CA VAL A 237 9.69 18.27 4.48
C VAL A 237 10.60 18.77 5.63
N PRO A 238 11.04 17.93 6.58
CA PRO A 238 12.07 18.31 7.55
C PRO A 238 13.40 18.63 6.84
N ASP A 239 14.09 19.72 7.20
CA ASP A 239 15.36 20.12 6.57
C ASP A 239 16.48 19.07 6.69
N SER A 240 16.37 18.13 7.65
CA SER A 240 17.28 17.01 7.85
C SER A 240 17.06 15.83 6.87
N LEU A 241 16.00 15.87 6.07
CA LEU A 241 15.63 14.82 5.11
C LEU A 241 16.01 15.23 3.69
N GLY A 242 17.09 14.65 3.17
CA GLY A 242 17.49 14.81 1.77
C GLY A 242 16.64 13.91 0.87
N ILE A 243 15.71 14.50 0.10
CA ILE A 243 14.89 13.78 -0.88
C ILE A 243 15.49 13.96 -2.27
N SER A 244 15.84 12.85 -2.91
CA SER A 244 16.40 12.84 -4.26
C SER A 244 15.70 11.87 -5.18
N TYR A 245 15.81 12.10 -6.49
CA TYR A 245 15.39 11.15 -7.51
C TYR A 245 16.56 10.69 -8.39
N ILE A 246 16.45 9.49 -8.94
CA ILE A 246 17.33 8.99 -10.00
C ILE A 246 16.46 8.74 -11.23
N SER A 247 16.85 9.33 -12.36
CA SER A 247 16.25 9.04 -13.67
C SER A 247 17.03 7.91 -14.34
N LEU A 248 16.32 6.88 -14.81
CA LEU A 248 16.91 5.71 -15.46
C LEU A 248 15.89 5.00 -16.34
N THR A 249 16.35 4.06 -17.16
CA THR A 249 15.49 3.11 -17.86
C THR A 249 15.08 1.95 -16.94
N THR A 250 13.87 1.39 -17.14
CA THR A 250 13.27 0.39 -16.24
C THR A 250 14.16 -0.83 -15.94
N ASP A 251 14.88 -1.32 -16.95
CA ASP A 251 15.80 -2.45 -16.87
C ASP A 251 16.99 -2.19 -15.92
N LYS A 252 17.38 -0.93 -15.71
CA LYS A 252 18.50 -0.55 -14.84
C LYS A 252 18.11 -0.40 -13.36
N LYS A 253 16.83 -0.52 -12.99
CA LYS A 253 16.37 -0.34 -11.60
C LYS A 253 17.04 -1.31 -10.62
N ILE A 254 17.14 -2.59 -10.98
CA ILE A 254 17.73 -3.62 -10.10
C ILE A 254 19.24 -3.45 -9.96
N LYS A 255 19.93 -3.15 -11.06
CA LYS A 255 21.34 -2.74 -11.04
C LYS A 255 21.55 -1.57 -10.08
N THR A 256 20.81 -0.49 -10.29
CA THR A 256 20.92 0.73 -9.48
C THR A 256 20.58 0.45 -8.01
N LEU A 257 19.60 -0.40 -7.74
CA LEU A 257 19.26 -0.80 -6.37
C LEU A 257 20.44 -1.49 -5.70
N LEU A 258 21.03 -2.52 -6.32
CA LEU A 258 22.20 -3.21 -5.78
C LEU A 258 23.33 -2.21 -5.50
N GLU A 259 23.57 -1.30 -6.43
CA GLU A 259 24.58 -0.25 -6.31
C GLU A 259 24.33 0.74 -5.18
N LEU A 260 23.09 1.13 -4.95
CA LEU A 260 22.75 1.93 -3.78
C LEU A 260 23.00 1.17 -2.48
N LEU A 261 22.63 -0.12 -2.43
CA LEU A 261 22.81 -0.94 -1.23
C LEU A 261 24.29 -1.14 -0.87
N PHE A 262 25.19 -1.24 -1.86
CA PHE A 262 26.61 -1.37 -1.57
C PHE A 262 27.36 -0.05 -1.41
N LYS A 263 27.16 0.93 -2.30
CA LYS A 263 27.93 2.20 -2.29
C LYS A 263 27.58 3.11 -1.13
N TYR A 264 26.32 3.11 -0.66
CA TYR A 264 25.92 3.97 0.44
C TYR A 264 26.32 3.38 1.80
N HIS A 265 26.81 4.26 2.67
CA HIS A 265 27.00 3.95 4.08
C HIS A 265 25.69 4.15 4.84
N TYR A 266 25.12 3.05 5.29
CA TYR A 266 23.94 3.01 6.15
C TYR A 266 24.03 1.78 7.06
N LYS A 267 23.36 1.80 8.19
CA LYS A 267 23.12 0.62 9.02
C LYS A 267 21.76 0.00 8.69
N LYS A 268 20.74 0.84 8.52
CA LYS A 268 19.37 0.38 8.22
C LYS A 268 18.82 1.08 6.99
N ALA A 269 18.26 0.30 6.08
CA ALA A 269 17.57 0.80 4.89
C ALA A 269 16.19 0.17 4.71
N ILE A 270 15.28 0.92 4.10
CA ILE A 270 13.96 0.41 3.66
C ILE A 270 13.88 0.53 2.14
N VAL A 271 13.47 -0.55 1.48
CA VAL A 271 13.18 -0.58 0.05
C VAL A 271 11.68 -0.77 -0.15
N TYR A 272 11.02 0.24 -0.71
CA TYR A 272 9.60 0.19 -1.03
C TYR A 272 9.35 -0.40 -2.42
N LEU A 273 8.45 -1.38 -2.47
CA LEU A 273 7.94 -1.99 -3.69
C LEU A 273 6.41 -1.87 -3.75
N PRO A 274 5.81 -1.78 -4.94
CA PRO A 274 4.38 -1.49 -5.08
C PRO A 274 3.47 -2.66 -4.68
N THR A 275 3.92 -3.91 -4.76
CA THR A 275 3.04 -5.08 -4.54
C THR A 275 3.63 -6.12 -3.60
N CYS A 276 2.76 -6.85 -2.89
CA CYS A 276 3.17 -7.91 -1.96
C CYS A 276 3.92 -9.04 -2.68
N VAL A 277 3.44 -9.44 -3.87
CA VAL A 277 4.10 -10.47 -4.69
C VAL A 277 5.44 -9.97 -5.21
N GLY A 278 5.54 -8.67 -5.55
CA GLY A 278 6.81 -8.02 -5.87
C GLY A 278 7.81 -8.09 -4.72
N VAL A 279 7.40 -7.75 -3.49
CA VAL A 279 8.26 -7.87 -2.29
C VAL A 279 8.78 -9.31 -2.15
N GLN A 280 7.92 -10.32 -2.27
CA GLN A 280 8.32 -11.72 -2.18
C GLN A 280 9.33 -12.10 -3.28
N TYR A 281 9.05 -11.73 -4.53
CA TYR A 281 9.92 -12.02 -5.67
C TYR A 281 11.30 -11.37 -5.51
N PHE A 282 11.33 -10.05 -5.27
CA PHE A 282 12.59 -9.31 -5.17
C PHE A 282 13.38 -9.65 -3.92
N TYR A 283 12.73 -10.05 -2.82
CA TYR A 283 13.44 -10.59 -1.65
C TYR A 283 14.23 -11.84 -2.01
N LEU A 284 13.60 -12.84 -2.65
CA LEU A 284 14.28 -14.06 -3.06
C LEU A 284 15.34 -13.82 -4.14
N LEU A 285 15.04 -12.92 -5.09
CA LEU A 285 15.97 -12.56 -6.15
C LEU A 285 17.22 -11.89 -5.59
N LEU A 286 17.07 -10.88 -4.72
CA LEU A 286 18.22 -10.18 -4.14
C LEU A 286 19.07 -11.10 -3.28
N GLN A 287 18.46 -12.02 -2.51
CA GLN A 287 19.22 -13.05 -1.79
C GLN A 287 20.09 -13.89 -2.73
N ALA A 288 19.53 -14.32 -3.85
CA ALA A 288 20.28 -15.09 -4.83
C ALA A 288 21.39 -14.26 -5.50
N LEU A 289 21.10 -13.02 -5.89
CA LEU A 289 22.07 -12.15 -6.54
C LEU A 289 23.23 -11.79 -5.60
N ILE A 290 22.96 -11.48 -4.33
CA ILE A 290 24.00 -11.17 -3.33
C ILE A 290 24.89 -12.38 -3.04
N ASN A 291 24.34 -13.60 -3.09
CA ASN A 291 25.11 -14.82 -2.83
C ASN A 291 25.93 -15.30 -4.05
N ASN A 292 25.46 -15.01 -5.27
CA ASN A 292 26.01 -15.59 -6.50
C ASN A 292 26.89 -14.63 -7.30
N LEU A 293 26.72 -13.31 -7.11
CA LEU A 293 27.57 -12.31 -7.75
C LEU A 293 28.76 -11.97 -6.84
N ASP A 294 29.92 -11.73 -7.45
CA ASP A 294 31.10 -11.22 -6.76
C ASP A 294 30.93 -9.72 -6.46
N LEU A 295 30.07 -9.42 -5.49
CA LEU A 295 29.77 -8.06 -5.06
C LEU A 295 30.76 -7.62 -3.96
N PRO A 296 31.04 -6.31 -3.84
CA PRO A 296 31.90 -5.77 -2.77
C PRO A 296 31.36 -5.94 -1.33
N ILE A 297 30.26 -6.70 -1.15
CA ILE A 297 29.58 -6.96 0.10
C ILE A 297 29.30 -8.46 0.15
N SER A 298 29.80 -9.13 1.19
CA SER A 298 29.45 -10.51 1.46
C SER A 298 28.00 -10.61 1.95
N SER A 299 27.38 -11.77 1.77
CA SER A 299 26.08 -12.09 2.36
C SER A 299 26.08 -12.02 3.88
N GLU A 300 27.26 -12.13 4.51
CA GLU A 300 27.45 -11.96 5.95
C GLU A 300 27.37 -10.48 6.39
N ASP A 301 27.64 -9.54 5.48
CA ASP A 301 27.65 -8.09 5.74
C ASP A 301 26.30 -7.40 5.48
N LEU A 302 25.34 -8.12 4.87
CA LEU A 302 24.04 -7.59 4.47
C LEU A 302 22.88 -8.52 4.80
N ASN A 303 22.10 -8.15 5.83
CA ASN A 303 20.87 -8.83 6.19
C ASN A 303 19.67 -8.32 5.39
N LEU A 304 18.94 -9.23 4.76
CA LEU A 304 17.68 -8.94 4.08
C LEU A 304 16.48 -9.37 4.92
N PHE A 305 15.47 -8.51 5.01
CA PHE A 305 14.18 -8.78 5.62
C PHE A 305 13.05 -8.41 4.66
N SER A 306 11.89 -9.05 4.78
CA SER A 306 10.71 -8.70 3.98
C SER A 306 9.45 -8.60 4.85
N ILE A 307 8.66 -7.54 4.68
CA ILE A 307 7.35 -7.38 5.34
C ILE A 307 6.31 -6.94 4.31
N HIS A 308 5.22 -7.71 4.20
CA HIS A 308 4.06 -7.34 3.38
C HIS A 308 2.75 -7.83 4.00
N GLY A 309 1.61 -7.28 3.54
CA GLY A 309 0.30 -7.52 4.16
C GLY A 309 -0.21 -8.98 4.10
N LYS A 310 0.27 -9.77 3.12
CA LYS A 310 -0.05 -11.20 3.02
C LYS A 310 0.76 -12.12 3.98
N LEU A 311 1.74 -11.60 4.72
CA LEU A 311 2.45 -12.40 5.73
C LEU A 311 1.60 -12.54 6.99
N GLU A 312 1.68 -13.70 7.63
CA GLU A 312 1.09 -13.91 8.95
C GLU A 312 1.67 -12.96 10.00
N THR A 313 0.85 -12.56 10.97
CA THR A 313 1.23 -11.59 12.01
C THR A 313 2.50 -12.00 12.74
N ALA A 314 2.66 -13.28 13.10
CA ALA A 314 3.84 -13.79 13.79
C ALA A 314 5.12 -13.65 12.94
N ALA A 315 5.04 -13.99 11.65
CA ALA A 315 6.16 -13.84 10.72
C ALA A 315 6.54 -12.36 10.53
N ARG A 316 5.54 -11.47 10.44
CA ARG A 316 5.77 -10.01 10.34
C ARG A 316 6.47 -9.45 11.57
N LEU A 317 6.02 -9.83 12.77
CA LEU A 317 6.65 -9.40 14.02
C LEU A 317 8.07 -9.93 14.15
N LYS A 318 8.32 -11.20 13.77
CA LYS A 318 9.67 -11.78 13.76
C LYS A 318 10.60 -11.03 12.81
N ALA A 319 10.15 -10.73 11.58
CA ALA A 319 10.94 -9.96 10.62
C ALA A 319 11.19 -8.52 11.09
N LEU A 320 10.19 -7.87 11.68
CA LEU A 320 10.30 -6.52 12.21
C LEU A 320 11.29 -6.45 13.37
N ASN A 321 11.17 -7.36 14.35
CA ASN A 321 12.09 -7.43 15.48
C ASN A 321 13.51 -7.77 14.99
N GLY A 322 13.67 -8.73 14.08
CA GLY A 322 14.97 -9.06 13.48
C GLY A 322 15.64 -7.86 12.78
N PHE A 323 14.86 -7.05 12.06
CA PHE A 323 15.35 -5.81 11.47
C PHE A 323 15.67 -4.75 12.54
N ALA A 324 14.85 -4.66 13.58
CA ALA A 324 15.03 -3.69 14.65
C ALA A 324 16.27 -3.98 15.52
N ASP A 325 16.52 -5.24 15.80
CA ASP A 325 17.58 -5.72 16.69
C ASP A 325 18.93 -5.89 15.98
N SER A 326 18.97 -5.72 14.65
CA SER A 326 20.22 -5.81 13.89
C SER A 326 21.03 -4.52 13.99
N PHE A 327 22.23 -4.61 14.56
CA PHE A 327 23.14 -3.49 14.80
C PHE A 327 24.56 -3.70 14.24
N ALA A 328 24.94 -4.95 13.95
CA ALA A 328 26.31 -5.32 13.59
C ALA A 328 26.60 -5.20 12.08
N SER A 329 25.63 -5.54 11.23
CA SER A 329 25.77 -5.51 9.77
C SER A 329 24.67 -4.68 9.11
N LYS A 330 24.84 -4.35 7.83
CA LYS A 330 23.84 -3.58 7.08
C LYS A 330 22.54 -4.38 7.04
N SER A 331 21.41 -3.72 7.27
CA SER A 331 20.10 -4.37 7.24
C SER A 331 19.17 -3.65 6.28
N VAL A 332 18.49 -4.41 5.43
CA VAL A 332 17.56 -3.90 4.42
C VAL A 332 16.21 -4.55 4.58
N LEU A 333 15.17 -3.73 4.73
CA LEU A 333 13.78 -4.17 4.81
C LEU A 333 13.07 -3.90 3.48
N LEU A 334 12.70 -4.96 2.76
CA LEU A 334 11.82 -4.89 1.59
C LEU A 334 10.36 -4.88 2.03
N THR A 335 9.59 -3.91 1.55
CA THR A 335 8.21 -3.76 2.03
C THR A 335 7.30 -2.99 1.07
N THR A 336 6.00 -3.10 1.29
CA THR A 336 4.99 -2.24 0.64
C THR A 336 4.63 -1.06 1.56
N ASP A 337 3.59 -0.31 1.22
CA ASP A 337 3.07 0.79 2.05
C ASP A 337 2.62 0.39 3.46
N VAL A 338 2.58 -0.90 3.75
CA VAL A 338 2.35 -1.44 5.09
C VAL A 338 3.37 -0.89 6.10
N ALA A 339 4.62 -0.65 5.68
CA ALA A 339 5.66 -0.10 6.55
C ALA A 339 5.79 1.43 6.53
N ALA A 340 5.18 2.08 5.54
CA ALA A 340 5.26 3.53 5.39
C ALA A 340 4.44 4.28 6.45
N ARG A 341 3.44 3.63 7.04
CA ARG A 341 2.49 4.21 8.00
C ARG A 341 2.35 3.31 9.23
N GLY A 342 2.46 3.91 10.41
CA GLY A 342 2.16 3.26 11.68
C GLY A 342 3.09 2.16 12.21
N LEU A 343 4.12 1.71 11.48
CA LEU A 343 5.09 0.78 12.06
C LEU A 343 6.15 1.53 12.87
N ASP A 344 6.48 1.05 14.08
CA ASP A 344 7.71 1.42 14.79
C ASP A 344 8.90 0.69 14.17
N ILE A 345 9.23 1.08 12.96
CA ILE A 345 10.52 0.69 12.42
C ILE A 345 11.51 1.66 13.05
N PRO A 346 12.57 1.16 13.74
CA PRO A 346 13.63 2.02 14.23
C PRO A 346 14.10 2.93 13.11
N GLU A 347 14.41 4.16 13.46
CA GLU A 347 14.85 5.16 12.50
C GLU A 347 15.92 4.59 11.56
N VAL A 348 15.68 4.73 10.25
CA VAL A 348 16.55 4.19 9.21
C VAL A 348 17.37 5.31 8.56
N ASP A 349 18.54 5.00 8.03
CA ASP A 349 19.44 6.00 7.44
C ASP A 349 19.09 6.26 5.96
N LEU A 350 18.56 5.23 5.28
CA LEU A 350 18.30 5.25 3.85
C LEU A 350 16.90 4.70 3.53
N VAL A 351 16.13 5.45 2.76
CA VAL A 351 14.87 5.00 2.17
C VAL A 351 15.01 4.98 0.66
N ILE A 352 14.73 3.84 0.03
CA ILE A 352 14.74 3.67 -1.41
C ILE A 352 13.32 3.33 -1.86
N GLN A 353 12.79 4.07 -2.82
CA GLN A 353 11.52 3.80 -3.47
C GLN A 353 11.84 3.35 -4.89
N LEU A 354 11.72 2.04 -5.16
CA LEU A 354 12.00 1.46 -6.49
C LEU A 354 11.05 2.03 -7.55
N ASP A 355 9.83 2.35 -7.10
CA ASP A 355 8.80 3.02 -7.87
C ASP A 355 8.08 4.05 -6.96
N PRO A 356 7.59 5.16 -7.53
CA PRO A 356 6.77 6.10 -6.79
C PRO A 356 5.50 5.41 -6.24
N PRO A 357 4.94 5.88 -5.12
CA PRO A 357 3.72 5.32 -4.57
C PRO A 357 2.53 5.54 -5.50
N THR A 358 1.56 4.62 -5.47
CA THR A 358 0.29 4.76 -6.20
C THR A 358 -0.47 6.02 -5.79
N ASP A 359 -0.42 6.34 -4.50
CA ASP A 359 -0.92 7.57 -3.91
C ASP A 359 0.26 8.50 -3.56
N PRO A 360 0.38 9.68 -4.18
CA PRO A 360 1.42 10.66 -3.87
C PRO A 360 1.45 11.13 -2.41
N ASP A 361 0.32 11.06 -1.68
CA ASP A 361 0.33 11.41 -0.25
C ASP A 361 1.23 10.45 0.52
N MET A 362 1.31 9.17 0.12
CA MET A 362 2.22 8.18 0.72
C MET A 362 3.70 8.52 0.54
N PHE A 363 4.07 9.37 -0.44
CA PHE A 363 5.48 9.65 -0.75
C PHE A 363 6.21 10.25 0.45
N LEU A 364 5.57 11.20 1.13
CA LEU A 364 6.14 11.83 2.31
C LEU A 364 6.15 10.87 3.51
N HIS A 365 5.18 9.97 3.62
CA HIS A 365 5.17 8.95 4.68
C HIS A 365 6.27 7.90 4.50
N ARG A 366 6.54 7.47 3.26
CA ARG A 366 7.67 6.60 2.92
C ARG A 366 8.99 7.30 3.26
N SER A 367 9.16 8.52 2.76
CA SER A 367 10.40 9.30 2.93
C SER A 367 10.62 9.70 4.39
N GLY A 368 9.57 10.01 5.14
CA GLY A 368 9.61 10.36 6.56
C GLY A 368 9.90 9.19 7.50
N ARG A 369 10.33 8.03 7.00
CA ARG A 369 10.92 6.94 7.80
C ARG A 369 12.38 7.18 8.17
N THR A 370 13.04 8.06 7.44
CA THR A 370 14.39 8.56 7.75
C THR A 370 14.33 10.04 8.11
N GLY A 371 15.42 10.58 8.69
CA GLY A 371 15.55 11.99 9.04
C GLY A 371 14.66 12.45 10.20
N ARG A 372 14.43 11.59 11.22
CA ARG A 372 13.64 11.93 12.41
C ARG A 372 14.56 12.48 13.51
N ALA A 373 13.99 13.08 14.56
CA ALA A 373 14.71 13.48 15.78
C ALA A 373 16.07 14.19 15.55
N ASN A 374 16.14 15.13 14.59
CA ASN A 374 17.35 15.90 14.22
C ASN A 374 18.51 15.11 13.58
N LYS A 375 18.32 13.85 13.17
CA LYS A 375 19.32 13.12 12.39
C LYS A 375 19.16 13.36 10.89
N VAL A 376 20.27 13.25 10.16
CA VAL A 376 20.29 13.37 8.70
C VAL A 376 19.85 12.05 8.08
N GLY A 377 18.87 12.10 7.19
CA GLY A 377 18.33 10.94 6.49
C GLY A 377 18.26 11.16 4.98
N LYS A 378 18.38 10.08 4.19
CA LYS A 378 18.29 10.17 2.72
C LYS A 378 17.15 9.32 2.18
N ALA A 379 16.28 9.94 1.37
CA ALA A 379 15.22 9.26 0.63
C ALA A 379 15.48 9.37 -0.88
N ILE A 380 15.51 8.24 -1.58
CA ILE A 380 15.77 8.16 -3.02
C ILE A 380 14.57 7.51 -3.71
N VAL A 381 14.02 8.15 -4.73
CA VAL A 381 13.00 7.55 -5.62
C VAL A 381 13.58 7.31 -7.01
N MET A 382 13.32 6.15 -7.59
CA MET A 382 13.68 5.87 -8.98
C MET A 382 12.49 6.16 -9.89
N LEU A 383 12.72 6.97 -10.93
CA LEU A 383 11.72 7.34 -11.92
C LEU A 383 12.19 6.88 -13.29
N ASN A 384 11.28 6.31 -14.07
CA ASN A 384 11.59 5.98 -15.46
C ASN A 384 11.80 7.25 -16.28
N GLU A 385 12.79 7.23 -17.16
CA GLU A 385 12.99 8.29 -18.16
C GLU A 385 11.70 8.53 -18.96
N GLY A 386 11.43 9.80 -19.29
CA GLY A 386 10.21 10.22 -19.97
C GLY A 386 9.16 10.79 -19.01
N ARG A 387 7.90 10.38 -19.17
CA ARG A 387 6.76 11.03 -18.49
C ARG A 387 6.75 10.91 -16.97
N GLU A 388 7.39 9.89 -16.39
CA GLU A 388 7.43 9.79 -14.92
C GLU A 388 8.21 10.96 -14.28
N LEU A 389 9.05 11.66 -15.04
CA LEU A 389 9.74 12.87 -14.55
C LEU A 389 8.77 14.03 -14.25
N ASP A 390 7.59 14.08 -14.89
CA ASP A 390 6.54 15.04 -14.57
C ASP A 390 6.05 14.90 -13.11
N TYR A 391 6.33 13.75 -12.47
CA TYR A 391 6.08 13.54 -11.05
C TYR A 391 6.84 14.53 -10.17
N ILE A 392 8.02 14.98 -10.59
CA ILE A 392 8.83 15.95 -9.84
C ILE A 392 8.11 17.30 -9.77
N ASP A 393 7.61 17.78 -10.91
CA ASP A 393 6.84 19.03 -10.98
C ASP A 393 5.51 18.92 -10.21
N PHE A 394 4.86 17.76 -10.31
CA PHE A 394 3.65 17.47 -9.53
C PHE A 394 3.92 17.53 -8.02
N MET A 395 5.04 16.98 -7.55
CA MET A 395 5.43 17.03 -6.14
C MET A 395 5.88 18.44 -5.71
N LYS A 396 6.49 19.20 -6.62
CA LYS A 396 6.84 20.62 -6.38
C LYS A 396 5.61 21.49 -6.13
N VAL A 397 4.51 21.27 -6.87
CA VAL A 397 3.21 21.94 -6.60
C VAL A 397 2.67 21.56 -5.22
N ARG A 398 2.91 20.32 -4.78
CA ARG A 398 2.62 19.83 -3.43
C ARG A 398 3.66 20.22 -2.40
N ASN A 399 4.56 21.14 -2.74
CA ASN A 399 5.49 21.75 -1.81
C ASN A 399 6.52 20.75 -1.23
N VAL A 400 6.89 19.75 -2.06
CA VAL A 400 7.92 18.76 -1.82
C VAL A 400 8.99 18.92 -2.90
N HIS A 401 10.18 19.34 -2.49
CA HIS A 401 11.32 19.51 -3.40
C HIS A 401 12.11 18.20 -3.46
N ILE A 402 12.34 17.72 -4.69
CA ILE A 402 13.09 16.49 -4.96
C ILE A 402 14.28 16.86 -5.85
N SER A 403 15.50 16.64 -5.38
CA SER A 403 16.71 16.98 -6.12
C SER A 403 17.15 15.83 -7.03
N GLU A 404 17.73 16.12 -8.19
CA GLU A 404 18.34 15.09 -9.02
C GLU A 404 19.59 14.53 -8.34
N LEU A 405 19.69 13.21 -8.27
CA LEU A 405 20.89 12.50 -7.86
C LEU A 405 21.44 11.78 -9.09
N LYS A 406 22.52 12.32 -9.65
CA LYS A 406 23.29 11.62 -10.67
C LYS A 406 24.06 10.48 -10.02
N PHE A 407 23.67 9.26 -10.33
CA PHE A 407 24.26 8.06 -9.77
C PHE A 407 24.84 7.21 -10.89
N ASN A 408 26.17 7.09 -10.89
CA ASN A 408 26.88 6.27 -11.85
C ASN A 408 27.25 4.93 -11.21
N GLY A 409 26.76 3.88 -11.83
CA GLY A 409 26.96 2.51 -11.43
C GLY A 409 28.16 1.86 -12.12
N ASP A 410 28.88 1.01 -11.39
CA ASP A 410 30.03 0.27 -11.91
C ASP A 410 29.68 -1.19 -12.25
N LEU A 411 28.51 -1.69 -11.82
CA LEU A 411 28.11 -3.07 -12.12
C LEU A 411 27.68 -3.20 -13.57
N GLU A 412 28.09 -4.27 -14.25
CA GLU A 412 27.62 -4.54 -15.60
C GLU A 412 26.21 -5.13 -15.60
N LEU A 413 25.32 -4.55 -16.42
CA LEU A 413 23.92 -4.98 -16.48
C LEU A 413 23.81 -6.43 -17.00
N ASP A 414 24.73 -6.84 -17.86
CA ASP A 414 24.75 -8.16 -18.46
C ASP A 414 25.08 -9.26 -17.43
N GLU A 415 26.00 -9.01 -16.50
CA GLU A 415 26.36 -9.95 -15.43
C GLU A 415 25.17 -10.21 -14.51
N ILE A 416 24.48 -9.14 -14.11
CA ILE A 416 23.26 -9.23 -13.30
C ILE A 416 22.20 -10.02 -14.09
N SER A 417 21.97 -9.66 -15.35
CA SER A 417 20.98 -10.33 -16.20
C SER A 417 21.26 -11.83 -16.34
N GLN A 418 22.52 -12.23 -16.53
CA GLN A 418 22.94 -13.63 -16.59
C GLN A 418 22.70 -14.37 -15.28
N ALA A 419 23.06 -13.77 -14.14
CA ALA A 419 22.82 -14.35 -12.82
C ALA A 419 21.31 -14.51 -12.54
N MET A 420 20.51 -13.51 -12.91
CA MET A 420 19.05 -13.57 -12.82
C MET A 420 18.48 -14.72 -13.67
N HIS A 421 18.94 -14.86 -14.92
CA HIS A 421 18.49 -15.93 -15.81
C HIS A 421 18.88 -17.31 -15.29
N SER A 422 20.11 -17.49 -14.82
CA SER A 422 20.54 -18.76 -14.21
C SER A 422 19.67 -19.12 -13.02
N TRP A 423 19.47 -18.18 -12.09
CA TRP A 423 18.64 -18.40 -10.90
C TRP A 423 17.19 -18.73 -11.24
N LEU A 424 16.64 -18.10 -12.28
CA LEU A 424 15.30 -18.44 -12.75
C LEU A 424 15.27 -19.85 -13.33
N LEU A 425 16.16 -20.19 -14.28
CA LEU A 425 16.19 -21.49 -14.96
C LEU A 425 16.31 -22.71 -14.03
N ASP A 426 16.87 -22.54 -12.84
CA ASP A 426 16.98 -23.60 -11.83
C ASP A 426 15.61 -24.13 -11.34
N ASP A 427 14.59 -23.27 -11.25
CA ASP A 427 13.27 -23.66 -10.74
C ASP A 427 12.15 -22.85 -11.39
N ARG A 428 11.26 -23.56 -12.10
CA ARG A 428 10.07 -22.98 -12.73
C ARG A 428 9.17 -22.21 -11.79
N ALA A 429 9.12 -22.56 -10.50
CA ALA A 429 8.34 -21.79 -9.53
C ALA A 429 8.83 -20.34 -9.39
N ARG A 430 10.14 -20.10 -9.55
CA ARG A 430 10.75 -18.76 -9.50
C ARG A 430 10.31 -17.93 -10.71
N TYR A 431 10.29 -18.53 -11.90
CA TYR A 431 9.79 -17.89 -13.11
C TYR A 431 8.31 -17.57 -13.04
N ASP A 432 7.47 -18.49 -12.58
CA ASP A 432 6.03 -18.22 -12.42
C ASP A 432 5.77 -17.11 -11.38
N LEU A 433 6.60 -17.04 -10.34
CA LEU A 433 6.57 -15.95 -9.38
C LEU A 433 6.98 -14.62 -10.03
N ALA A 434 8.01 -14.60 -10.86
CA ALA A 434 8.44 -13.42 -11.62
C ALA A 434 7.32 -12.89 -12.53
N VAL A 435 6.67 -13.78 -13.29
CA VAL A 435 5.54 -13.42 -14.17
C VAL A 435 4.40 -12.82 -13.35
N ARG A 436 4.01 -13.45 -12.24
CA ARG A 436 2.96 -12.93 -11.35
C ARG A 436 3.34 -11.58 -10.75
N ALA A 437 4.60 -11.39 -10.35
CA ALA A 437 5.09 -10.14 -9.78
C ALA A 437 5.05 -9.00 -10.81
N MET A 438 5.44 -9.26 -12.06
CA MET A 438 5.38 -8.27 -13.16
C MET A 438 3.93 -7.90 -13.51
N VAL A 439 3.05 -8.89 -13.66
CA VAL A 439 1.62 -8.62 -13.93
C VAL A 439 0.97 -7.84 -12.79
N ALA A 440 1.30 -8.18 -11.53
CA ALA A 440 0.83 -7.44 -10.37
C ALA A 440 1.35 -5.99 -10.37
N PHE A 441 2.60 -5.76 -10.77
CA PHE A 441 3.16 -4.42 -10.95
C PHE A 441 2.36 -3.62 -11.97
N VAL A 442 2.11 -4.14 -13.17
CA VAL A 442 1.33 -3.43 -14.20
C VAL A 442 -0.08 -3.09 -13.70
N LYS A 443 -0.72 -4.01 -12.97
CA LYS A 443 -2.03 -3.76 -12.34
C LYS A 443 -1.97 -2.70 -11.23
N SER A 444 -0.85 -2.59 -10.51
CA SER A 444 -0.64 -1.52 -9.53
C SER A 444 -0.40 -0.19 -10.23
N TYR A 445 0.36 -0.20 -11.33
CA TYR A 445 0.70 0.99 -12.10
C TYR A 445 -0.53 1.65 -12.72
N SER A 446 -1.52 0.85 -13.15
CA SER A 446 -2.79 1.38 -13.66
C SER A 446 -3.66 2.07 -12.60
N LYS A 447 -3.33 1.90 -11.31
CA LYS A 447 -4.07 2.45 -10.16
C LYS A 447 -3.43 3.72 -9.57
N HIS A 448 -2.39 4.28 -10.19
CA HIS A 448 -1.85 5.57 -9.75
C HIS A 448 -2.93 6.65 -9.79
N THR A 449 -3.02 7.45 -8.72
CA THR A 449 -3.97 8.57 -8.66
C THR A 449 -3.60 9.66 -9.68
N ALA A 450 -2.30 9.88 -9.89
CA ALA A 450 -1.75 10.73 -10.95
C ALA A 450 -1.73 10.02 -12.32
N SER A 451 -2.91 9.57 -12.77
CA SER A 451 -3.10 8.82 -14.02
C SER A 451 -2.66 9.55 -15.29
N SER A 452 -2.54 10.89 -15.26
CA SER A 452 -2.02 11.68 -16.37
C SER A 452 -0.54 11.45 -16.62
N ILE A 453 0.23 11.20 -15.56
CA ILE A 453 1.67 10.95 -15.54
C ILE A 453 1.92 9.46 -15.81
N PHE A 454 1.34 8.60 -14.97
CA PHE A 454 1.54 7.15 -14.98
C PHE A 454 0.56 6.44 -15.94
N ARG A 455 0.81 6.56 -17.24
CA ARG A 455 -0.02 5.92 -18.29
C ARG A 455 0.53 4.58 -18.74
N LEU A 456 -0.33 3.57 -18.83
CA LEU A 456 0.02 2.24 -19.35
C LEU A 456 0.60 2.29 -20.77
N GLN A 457 0.08 3.17 -21.64
CA GLN A 457 0.58 3.28 -23.01
C GLN A 457 2.04 3.77 -23.09
N GLY A 458 2.50 4.48 -22.06
CA GLY A 458 3.88 5.00 -22.01
C GLY A 458 4.86 4.05 -21.32
N LEU A 459 4.40 2.94 -20.76
CA LEU A 459 5.24 2.01 -20.01
C LEU A 459 6.04 1.14 -20.98
N ASP A 460 7.34 1.00 -20.72
CA ASP A 460 8.21 0.09 -21.48
C ASP A 460 8.09 -1.34 -20.94
N TYR A 461 7.19 -2.11 -21.56
CA TYR A 461 6.92 -3.49 -21.16
C TYR A 461 8.10 -4.45 -21.39
N ILE A 462 8.95 -4.20 -22.39
CA ILE A 462 10.07 -5.10 -22.71
C ILE A 462 11.18 -4.91 -21.68
N LYS A 463 11.54 -3.65 -21.39
CA LYS A 463 12.51 -3.35 -20.32
C LYS A 463 11.99 -3.76 -18.95
N LEU A 464 10.69 -3.63 -18.72
CA LEU A 464 10.05 -4.20 -17.52
C LEU A 464 10.22 -5.72 -17.46
N CYS A 465 10.00 -6.45 -18.56
CA CYS A 465 10.24 -7.90 -18.59
C CYS A 465 11.70 -8.25 -18.25
N ARG A 466 12.67 -7.49 -18.78
CA ARG A 466 14.10 -7.67 -18.44
C ARG A 466 14.39 -7.38 -16.97
N MET A 467 13.79 -6.34 -16.38
CA MET A 467 13.91 -6.04 -14.94
C MET A 467 13.43 -7.19 -14.06
N TYR A 468 12.46 -7.99 -14.52
CA TYR A 468 11.96 -9.21 -13.85
C TYR A 468 12.64 -10.50 -14.34
N GLY A 469 13.64 -10.43 -15.21
CA GLY A 469 14.36 -11.58 -15.78
C GLY A 469 13.50 -12.50 -16.66
N LEU A 470 12.40 -12.00 -17.22
CA LEU A 470 11.47 -12.83 -17.98
C LEU A 470 12.06 -13.21 -19.35
N PHE A 471 12.02 -14.50 -19.67
CA PHE A 471 12.42 -15.02 -20.99
C PHE A 471 11.45 -14.66 -22.10
N ARG A 472 10.19 -14.40 -21.76
CA ARG A 472 9.11 -14.12 -22.72
C ARG A 472 8.16 -13.07 -22.17
N VAL A 473 7.70 -12.19 -23.06
CA VAL A 473 6.62 -11.24 -22.75
C VAL A 473 5.33 -12.02 -22.42
N PRO A 474 4.76 -11.88 -21.21
CA PRO A 474 3.54 -12.57 -20.83
C PRO A 474 2.33 -12.09 -21.62
N LYS A 475 1.41 -13.00 -21.95
CA LYS A 475 0.18 -12.64 -22.68
C LYS A 475 -0.82 -11.96 -21.73
N MET A 476 -0.98 -10.66 -21.87
CA MET A 476 -1.93 -9.85 -21.08
C MET A 476 -2.55 -8.73 -21.94
N PRO A 477 -3.75 -8.22 -21.60
CA PRO A 477 -4.45 -7.21 -22.41
C PRO A 477 -3.62 -5.95 -22.73
N GLU A 478 -2.70 -5.60 -21.86
CA GLU A 478 -1.82 -4.44 -21.96
C GLU A 478 -0.67 -4.63 -22.94
N THR A 479 -0.31 -5.88 -23.31
CA THR A 479 0.72 -6.14 -24.33
C THR A 479 0.37 -5.60 -25.71
N LYS A 480 -0.91 -5.27 -25.95
CA LYS A 480 -1.34 -4.59 -27.17
C LYS A 480 -0.67 -3.22 -27.40
N PHE A 481 -0.09 -2.64 -26.36
CA PHE A 481 0.63 -1.37 -26.46
C PHE A 481 2.06 -1.53 -26.99
N ILE A 482 2.55 -2.77 -27.11
CA ILE A 482 3.85 -3.04 -27.70
C ILE A 482 3.69 -3.08 -29.22
N THR A 483 4.41 -2.21 -29.92
CA THR A 483 4.41 -2.18 -31.37
C THR A 483 5.39 -3.20 -31.93
N LYS A 484 5.22 -3.58 -33.20
CA LYS A 484 6.15 -4.50 -33.87
C LYS A 484 7.55 -3.89 -33.99
N GLU A 485 7.65 -2.59 -34.25
CA GLU A 485 8.96 -1.91 -34.32
C GLU A 485 9.71 -2.05 -33.00
N LYS A 486 9.03 -1.92 -31.85
CA LYS A 486 9.66 -2.12 -30.53
C LYS A 486 10.15 -3.56 -30.29
N TYR A 487 9.48 -4.57 -30.84
CA TYR A 487 9.99 -5.94 -30.77
C TYR A 487 11.30 -6.08 -31.54
N GLU A 488 11.37 -5.51 -32.74
CA GLU A 488 12.59 -5.53 -33.56
C GLU A 488 13.73 -4.74 -32.89
N GLU A 489 13.46 -3.53 -32.40
CA GLU A 489 14.45 -2.68 -31.71
C GLU A 489 15.06 -3.36 -30.48
N GLU A 490 14.26 -4.13 -29.75
CA GLU A 490 14.65 -4.77 -28.49
C GLU A 490 15.03 -6.26 -28.65
N ASN A 491 15.25 -6.72 -29.88
CA ASN A 491 15.61 -8.11 -30.22
C ASN A 491 14.64 -9.17 -29.66
N VAL A 492 13.34 -8.87 -29.68
CA VAL A 492 12.27 -9.78 -29.28
C VAL A 492 11.66 -10.42 -30.52
N ASP A 493 11.48 -11.74 -30.52
CA ASP A 493 10.88 -12.41 -31.68
C ASP A 493 9.36 -12.20 -31.80
N GLU A 494 8.78 -12.60 -32.94
CA GLU A 494 7.34 -12.43 -33.20
C GLU A 494 6.43 -13.16 -32.20
N GLU A 495 6.95 -14.19 -31.51
CA GLU A 495 6.22 -14.92 -30.48
C GLU A 495 6.37 -14.27 -29.08
N GLY A 496 7.14 -13.20 -28.97
CA GLY A 496 7.41 -12.43 -27.75
C GLY A 496 8.56 -12.98 -26.91
N TRP A 497 9.45 -13.82 -27.47
CA TRP A 497 10.62 -14.32 -26.76
C TRP A 497 11.74 -13.28 -26.75
N ILE A 498 12.19 -12.97 -25.54
CA ILE A 498 13.40 -12.19 -25.27
C ILE A 498 14.60 -13.14 -25.27
N ILE A 499 14.43 -14.32 -24.65
CA ILE A 499 15.40 -15.42 -24.64
C ILE A 499 14.64 -16.72 -24.89
N LYS A 500 15.08 -17.49 -25.89
CA LYS A 500 14.43 -18.76 -26.23
C LYS A 500 14.76 -19.83 -25.20
N VAL A 501 13.73 -20.30 -24.50
CA VAL A 501 13.83 -21.40 -23.51
C VAL A 501 12.76 -22.43 -23.82
N ASP A 502 13.11 -23.72 -23.79
CA ASP A 502 12.14 -24.79 -23.98
C ASP A 502 11.30 -25.00 -22.71
N MET A 503 10.13 -24.38 -22.70
CA MET A 503 9.16 -24.44 -21.59
C MET A 503 8.57 -25.84 -21.34
N ASP A 504 8.65 -26.77 -22.30
CA ASP A 504 8.20 -28.16 -22.08
C ASP A 504 9.22 -28.91 -21.20
N SER A 505 10.50 -28.60 -21.36
CA SER A 505 11.61 -29.19 -20.59
C SER A 505 11.82 -28.56 -19.21
N TYR A 506 11.35 -27.34 -19.00
CA TYR A 506 11.55 -26.56 -17.78
C TYR A 506 10.71 -27.07 -16.59
N LYS A 507 11.40 -27.55 -15.55
CA LYS A 507 10.84 -28.32 -14.41
C LYS A 507 10.67 -27.48 -13.15
N TYR A 508 9.73 -27.91 -12.29
CA TYR A 508 9.66 -27.45 -10.91
C TYR A 508 10.64 -28.25 -10.04
N SER A 509 11.30 -27.59 -9.08
CA SER A 509 12.14 -28.31 -8.10
C SER A 509 11.30 -29.15 -7.11
N HIS A 510 10.06 -28.73 -6.83
CA HIS A 510 9.14 -29.46 -5.96
C HIS A 510 8.44 -30.63 -6.69
N PRO A 511 8.53 -31.88 -6.18
CA PRO A 511 7.96 -33.07 -6.84
C PRO A 511 6.47 -32.96 -7.17
N ASP A 512 5.64 -32.52 -6.21
CA ASP A 512 4.18 -32.46 -6.38
C ASP A 512 3.75 -31.46 -7.47
N LYS A 513 4.49 -30.36 -7.61
CA LYS A 513 4.23 -29.36 -8.67
C LYS A 513 4.67 -29.88 -10.02
N GLU A 514 5.76 -30.63 -10.07
CA GLU A 514 6.26 -31.25 -11.30
C GLU A 514 5.31 -32.34 -11.81
N GLU A 515 4.73 -33.15 -10.93
CA GLU A 515 3.73 -34.14 -11.30
C GLU A 515 2.50 -33.49 -11.95
N LYS A 516 1.96 -32.45 -11.31
CA LYS A 516 0.83 -31.67 -11.86
C LYS A 516 1.16 -31.07 -13.22
N ARG A 517 2.36 -30.51 -13.38
CA ARG A 517 2.84 -29.96 -14.65
C ARG A 517 2.87 -31.02 -15.76
N LEU A 518 3.39 -32.21 -15.46
CA LEU A 518 3.46 -33.30 -16.43
C LEU A 518 2.06 -33.80 -16.83
N GLU A 519 1.12 -33.83 -15.89
CA GLU A 519 -0.28 -34.14 -16.18
C GLU A 519 -0.93 -33.09 -17.09
N GLU A 520 -0.76 -31.80 -16.78
CA GLU A 520 -1.21 -30.68 -17.62
C GLU A 520 -0.57 -30.71 -19.02
N LEU A 521 0.72 -31.03 -19.11
CA LEU A 521 1.41 -31.15 -20.39
C LEU A 521 0.84 -32.29 -21.23
N ARG A 522 0.56 -33.45 -20.62
CA ARG A 522 -0.07 -34.61 -21.29
C ARG A 522 -1.48 -34.27 -21.77
N THR A 523 -2.29 -33.61 -20.96
CA THR A 523 -3.64 -33.20 -21.35
C THR A 523 -3.61 -32.18 -22.48
N HIS A 524 -2.72 -31.20 -22.43
CA HIS A 524 -2.55 -30.20 -23.48
C HIS A 524 -2.05 -30.82 -24.80
N LYS A 525 -1.09 -31.76 -24.75
CA LYS A 525 -0.64 -32.51 -25.94
C LYS A 525 -1.78 -33.31 -26.58
N LYS A 526 -2.56 -34.04 -25.77
CA LYS A 526 -3.78 -34.75 -26.24
C LYS A 526 -4.80 -33.79 -26.89
N LEU A 527 -5.02 -32.62 -26.29
CA LEU A 527 -5.94 -31.61 -26.81
C LEU A 527 -5.45 -31.03 -28.15
N LYS A 528 -4.15 -30.73 -28.26
CA LYS A 528 -3.52 -30.22 -29.49
C LYS A 528 -3.60 -31.25 -30.62
N GLU A 529 -3.33 -32.51 -30.32
CA GLU A 529 -3.51 -33.61 -31.29
C GLU A 529 -4.96 -33.78 -31.73
N SER A 530 -5.91 -33.73 -30.79
CA SER A 530 -7.35 -33.80 -31.10
C SER A 530 -7.78 -32.64 -32.01
N LYS A 531 -7.36 -31.42 -31.71
CA LYS A 531 -7.61 -30.24 -32.55
C LYS A 531 -7.00 -30.39 -33.95
N LEU A 532 -5.76 -30.89 -34.05
CA LEU A 532 -5.09 -31.13 -35.32
C LEU A 532 -5.83 -32.21 -36.14
N ARG A 533 -6.24 -33.31 -35.52
CA ARG A 533 -7.05 -34.36 -36.17
C ARG A 533 -8.40 -33.81 -36.64
N ALA A 534 -9.06 -32.98 -35.84
CA ALA A 534 -10.30 -32.31 -36.22
C ALA A 534 -10.11 -31.33 -37.38
N ALA A 535 -9.02 -30.56 -37.40
CA ALA A 535 -8.66 -29.67 -38.50
C ALA A 535 -8.40 -30.45 -39.80
N LYS A 536 -7.58 -31.51 -39.75
CA LYS A 536 -7.35 -32.41 -40.90
C LYS A 536 -8.64 -33.05 -41.41
N ARG A 537 -9.51 -33.51 -40.51
CA ARG A 537 -10.85 -34.03 -40.88
C ARG A 537 -11.72 -32.97 -41.55
N ARG A 538 -11.70 -31.72 -41.09
CA ARG A 538 -12.42 -30.61 -41.72
C ARG A 538 -11.88 -30.30 -43.11
N GLU A 539 -10.57 -30.26 -43.26
CA GLU A 539 -9.91 -30.02 -44.55
C GLU A 539 -10.22 -31.15 -45.54
N GLN A 540 -10.20 -32.40 -45.09
CA GLN A 540 -10.51 -33.55 -45.95
C GLN A 540 -12.00 -33.62 -46.31
N LYS A 541 -12.90 -33.24 -45.40
CA LYS A 541 -14.33 -33.03 -45.73
C LYS A 541 -14.53 -31.89 -46.73
N ALA A 542 -13.75 -30.82 -46.66
CA ALA A 542 -13.82 -29.72 -47.62
C ALA A 542 -13.32 -30.15 -49.01
N LYS A 543 -12.24 -30.94 -49.08
CA LYS A 543 -11.71 -31.51 -50.33
C LYS A 543 -12.65 -32.56 -50.94
N ASN A 544 -13.31 -33.37 -50.12
CA ASN A 544 -14.25 -34.41 -50.56
C ASN A 544 -15.70 -33.92 -50.74
N ALA A 545 -15.96 -32.62 -50.54
CA ALA A 545 -17.28 -32.06 -50.75
C ALA A 545 -17.53 -31.89 -52.27
N SER A 546 -18.54 -32.60 -52.80
CA SER A 546 -18.98 -32.47 -54.19
C SER A 546 -19.30 -31.01 -54.55
N TRP A 547 -18.94 -30.60 -55.78
CA TRP A 547 -19.15 -29.24 -56.30
C TRP A 547 -20.60 -28.74 -56.09
N SER A 548 -21.59 -29.63 -56.25
CA SER A 548 -23.01 -29.31 -56.04
C SER A 548 -23.38 -28.95 -54.59
N LEU A 549 -22.70 -29.53 -53.61
CA LEU A 549 -22.89 -29.22 -52.18
C LEU A 549 -22.24 -27.89 -51.79
N GLN A 550 -21.15 -27.52 -52.44
CA GLN A 550 -20.48 -26.23 -52.21
C GLN A 550 -21.29 -25.05 -52.77
N THR A 551 -21.95 -25.23 -53.93
CA THR A 551 -22.84 -24.20 -54.51
C THR A 551 -24.08 -23.99 -53.64
N LYS A 552 -24.74 -25.07 -53.21
CA LYS A 552 -25.88 -24.99 -52.27
C LYS A 552 -25.52 -24.32 -50.94
N GLN A 553 -24.35 -24.61 -50.38
CA GLN A 553 -23.90 -23.96 -49.15
C GLN A 553 -23.57 -22.47 -49.34
N LYS A 554 -23.06 -22.07 -50.51
CA LYS A 554 -22.84 -20.65 -50.85
C LYS A 554 -24.17 -19.92 -51.01
N GLU A 555 -25.14 -20.51 -51.68
CA GLU A 555 -26.50 -19.96 -51.84
C GLU A 555 -27.18 -19.78 -50.47
N ILE A 556 -27.18 -20.81 -49.62
CA ILE A 556 -27.74 -20.73 -48.26
C ILE A 556 -27.03 -19.64 -47.41
N LYS A 557 -25.71 -19.46 -47.60
CA LYS A 557 -24.94 -18.44 -46.88
C LYS A 557 -25.22 -17.03 -47.39
N GLN A 558 -25.44 -16.86 -48.70
CA GLN A 558 -25.87 -15.59 -49.30
C GLN A 558 -27.30 -15.25 -48.86
N GLU A 559 -28.20 -16.22 -48.86
CA GLU A 559 -29.57 -16.06 -48.39
C GLU A 559 -29.63 -15.69 -46.89
N ARG A 560 -28.80 -16.31 -46.05
CA ARG A 560 -28.68 -15.91 -44.64
C ARG A 560 -28.15 -14.48 -44.47
N ARG A 561 -27.22 -14.05 -45.32
CA ARG A 561 -26.69 -12.67 -45.29
C ARG A 561 -27.74 -11.67 -45.71
N SER A 562 -28.47 -11.93 -46.81
CA SER A 562 -29.54 -11.05 -47.28
C SER A 562 -30.69 -10.96 -46.27
N ILE A 563 -31.08 -12.07 -45.63
CA ILE A 563 -32.07 -12.05 -44.54
C ILE A 563 -31.59 -11.23 -43.34
N THR A 564 -30.29 -11.29 -43.01
CA THR A 564 -29.72 -10.52 -41.89
C THR A 564 -29.67 -9.03 -42.21
N GLU A 565 -29.27 -8.66 -43.43
CA GLU A 565 -29.28 -7.28 -43.92
C GLU A 565 -30.70 -6.70 -43.98
N GLN A 566 -31.68 -7.47 -44.49
CA GLN A 566 -33.08 -7.07 -44.48
C GLN A 566 -33.63 -6.85 -43.07
N ARG A 567 -33.25 -7.72 -42.11
CA ARG A 567 -33.61 -7.53 -40.69
C ARG A 567 -32.96 -6.28 -40.07
N GLN A 568 -31.73 -5.94 -40.47
CA GLN A 568 -31.07 -4.72 -39.99
C GLN A 568 -31.75 -3.47 -40.57
N LEU A 569 -32.03 -3.46 -41.87
CA LEU A 569 -32.75 -2.38 -42.54
C LEU A 569 -34.17 -2.19 -42.00
N ALA A 570 -34.88 -3.28 -41.67
CA ALA A 570 -36.21 -3.20 -41.06
C ALA A 570 -36.15 -2.57 -39.65
N LYS A 571 -35.18 -2.96 -38.82
CA LYS A 571 -34.96 -2.34 -37.50
C LYS A 571 -34.55 -0.88 -37.59
N GLU A 572 -33.80 -0.51 -38.63
CA GLU A 572 -33.40 0.88 -38.86
C GLU A 572 -34.58 1.73 -39.34
N ARG A 573 -35.46 1.19 -40.19
CA ARG A 573 -36.72 1.83 -40.56
C ARG A 573 -37.69 1.99 -39.40
N GLU A 574 -37.84 0.98 -38.53
CA GLU A 574 -38.61 1.10 -37.29
C GLU A 574 -38.05 2.18 -36.36
N ARG A 575 -36.72 2.29 -36.25
CA ARG A 575 -36.08 3.34 -35.45
C ARG A 575 -36.32 4.75 -36.00
N ILE A 576 -36.30 4.91 -37.32
CA ILE A 576 -36.58 6.19 -37.98
C ILE A 576 -38.07 6.54 -37.85
N ALA A 577 -38.97 5.55 -37.98
CA ALA A 577 -40.41 5.75 -37.82
C ALA A 577 -40.79 6.16 -36.38
N ASN A 578 -40.20 5.51 -35.37
CA ASN A 578 -40.41 5.88 -33.97
C ASN A 578 -39.76 7.22 -33.58
N TYR A 579 -38.85 7.77 -34.40
CA TYR A 579 -38.26 9.10 -34.17
C TYR A 579 -39.11 10.23 -34.75
N ASN A 580 -39.97 9.92 -35.72
CA ASN A 580 -40.85 10.90 -36.36
C ASN A 580 -42.26 10.98 -35.74
N SER A 581 -42.60 10.13 -34.75
CA SER A 581 -43.93 10.12 -34.13
C SER A 581 -44.01 10.80 -32.75
N ASP A 582 -42.88 11.08 -32.11
CA ASP A 582 -42.83 11.67 -30.76
C ASP A 582 -42.12 13.04 -30.80
N ASP A 583 -42.95 14.04 -31.06
CA ASP A 583 -42.91 15.45 -30.63
C ASP A 583 -41.80 16.44 -31.03
N GLU A 584 -42.30 17.56 -31.57
CA GLU A 584 -41.80 18.93 -31.41
C GLU A 584 -41.47 19.24 -29.94
N GLU A 585 -40.49 20.13 -29.72
CA GLU A 585 -40.02 20.63 -28.41
C GLU A 585 -39.19 19.66 -27.54
N ASN A 586 -37.88 19.61 -27.84
CA ASN A 586 -36.81 19.96 -26.88
C ASN A 586 -35.44 19.73 -27.55
N GLU A 587 -34.70 20.80 -27.79
CA GLU A 587 -33.35 20.76 -28.34
C GLU A 587 -32.38 20.27 -27.26
N VAL A 588 -32.12 18.96 -27.21
CA VAL A 588 -31.08 18.34 -26.37
C VAL A 588 -30.03 17.72 -27.27
N ASP A 589 -28.76 18.14 -27.08
CA ASP A 589 -27.59 17.71 -27.84
C ASP A 589 -27.43 16.17 -27.82
N TRP A 590 -27.71 15.57 -28.97
CA TRP A 590 -27.69 14.13 -29.25
C TRP A 590 -26.35 13.44 -28.89
N LYS A 591 -25.25 14.17 -28.72
CA LYS A 591 -23.96 13.60 -28.32
C LYS A 591 -23.92 13.15 -26.86
N ASP A 592 -24.69 13.78 -25.97
CA ASP A 592 -24.68 13.44 -24.54
C ASP A 592 -25.54 12.19 -24.23
N ALA A 593 -26.65 12.00 -24.96
CA ALA A 593 -27.47 10.79 -24.87
C ALA A 593 -26.71 9.52 -25.33
N ILE A 594 -25.89 9.63 -26.38
CA ILE A 594 -25.03 8.52 -26.87
C ILE A 594 -23.92 8.18 -25.85
N ARG A 595 -23.41 9.17 -25.11
CA ARG A 595 -22.41 8.97 -24.06
C ARG A 595 -22.99 8.25 -22.84
N GLU A 596 -24.21 8.60 -22.42
CA GLU A 596 -24.89 7.90 -21.33
C GLU A 596 -25.29 6.46 -21.70
N GLN A 597 -25.72 6.22 -22.94
CA GLN A 597 -26.09 4.87 -23.39
C GLN A 597 -24.87 3.94 -23.53
N LYS A 598 -23.71 4.47 -23.95
CA LYS A 598 -22.45 3.72 -23.92
C LYS A 598 -21.95 3.48 -22.49
N ARG A 599 -22.15 4.40 -21.55
CA ARG A 599 -21.90 4.14 -20.12
C ARG A 599 -22.78 3.00 -19.61
N ARG A 600 -24.10 3.03 -19.86
CA ARG A 600 -25.04 1.98 -19.44
C ARG A 600 -24.74 0.58 -20.02
N LYS A 601 -24.30 0.48 -21.28
CA LYS A 601 -23.92 -0.82 -21.90
C LYS A 601 -22.62 -1.40 -21.36
N THR A 602 -21.71 -0.56 -20.85
CA THR A 602 -20.46 -1.03 -20.25
C THR A 602 -20.69 -1.59 -18.84
N THR A 603 -21.74 -1.14 -18.15
CA THR A 603 -22.09 -1.60 -16.79
C THR A 603 -22.81 -2.96 -16.77
N SER A 604 -23.46 -3.39 -17.87
CA SER A 604 -24.30 -4.61 -17.87
C SER A 604 -23.59 -5.90 -18.31
N THR A 605 -22.27 -5.88 -18.57
CA THR A 605 -21.49 -7.07 -18.98
C THR A 605 -20.43 -7.49 -17.96
N ALA A 606 -20.48 -6.94 -16.75
CA ALA A 606 -19.73 -7.46 -15.61
C ALA A 606 -20.61 -8.45 -14.82
N VAL A 607 -20.02 -9.60 -14.51
CA VAL A 607 -20.45 -10.64 -13.56
C VAL A 607 -21.22 -11.84 -14.14
N GLN A 608 -20.46 -12.85 -14.57
CA GLN A 608 -20.51 -14.19 -13.96
C GLN A 608 -19.22 -14.97 -14.27
N GLY A 609 -18.37 -15.12 -13.25
CA GLY A 609 -17.11 -15.86 -13.33
C GLY A 609 -16.12 -15.40 -12.28
N SER A 610 -16.23 -15.97 -11.07
CA SER A 610 -15.30 -15.80 -9.94
C SER A 610 -13.87 -16.21 -10.33
N PHE A 611 -12.92 -15.31 -10.11
CA PHE A 611 -11.48 -15.52 -10.31
C PHE A 611 -10.68 -14.92 -9.15
N ASP A 612 -11.16 -15.12 -7.92
CA ASP A 612 -10.57 -14.56 -6.68
C ASP A 612 -9.45 -15.43 -6.05
N ASP A 613 -8.94 -16.46 -6.75
CA ASP A 613 -7.81 -17.29 -6.29
C ASP A 613 -6.54 -17.18 -7.16
N LEU A 614 -6.14 -15.97 -7.55
CA LEU A 614 -4.79 -15.71 -8.10
C LEU A 614 -4.12 -14.43 -7.55
#